data_AF-A0A7C6YJW2-F1
#
_entry.id   AF-A0A7C6YJW2-F1
#
_cell.length_a   1.000
_cell.length_b   1.000
_cell.length_c   1.000
_cell.angle_alpha   90.00
_cell.angle_beta   90.00
_cell.angle_gamma   90.00
#
_symmetry.space_group_name_H-M   'P 1'
#
loop_
_entity.id
_entity.type
_entity.pdbx_description
1 polymer ?
#
loop_
_entity_poly.entity_id
_entity_poly.type
_entity_poly.pdbx_seq_one_letter_code
_entity_poly.pdbx_strand_id
1 'polypeptide(L)'
;MEKKSGIIGFTGAFRESIKEIENGSTIVFAGSIAVCTPFIELLAYAIRDKDFKMVYVPKSDINEAKEIQEVQNIGFSVVNQYADPKNPDVLVVLGGLAMPKFGCSPDEVLNMLEEISGGKKPKIIGVCFMGIFDKAGWNAKIPFDVVLDTSMETIVTK
;
A
#
# COMPACT_ATOMS: atom_id res chain seq x y z
N MET A 1 2.94 6.17 20.33
CA MET A 1 1.92 6.10 19.27
C MET A 1 1.26 7.46 19.16
N GLU A 2 1.42 8.14 18.04
CA GLU A 2 0.81 9.46 17.80
C GLU A 2 -0.53 9.25 17.10
N LYS A 3 -1.61 9.85 17.63
CA LYS A 3 -2.95 9.74 17.05
C LYS A 3 -3.16 10.87 16.05
N LYS A 4 -3.29 10.53 14.78
CA LYS A 4 -3.69 11.45 13.71
C LYS A 4 -5.12 11.13 13.28
N SER A 5 -5.88 12.14 12.84
CA SER A 5 -7.32 11.99 12.60
C SER A 5 -7.75 12.45 11.21
N GLY A 6 -8.81 11.80 10.71
CA GLY A 6 -9.40 12.08 9.40
C GLY A 6 -8.47 11.79 8.23
N ILE A 7 -8.88 12.23 7.04
CA ILE A 7 -8.13 12.01 5.79
C ILE A 7 -6.76 12.70 5.82
N ILE A 8 -6.66 13.89 6.42
CA ILE A 8 -5.39 14.61 6.56
C ILE A 8 -4.44 13.83 7.46
N GLY A 9 -4.93 13.28 8.57
CA GLY A 9 -4.12 12.46 9.46
C GLY A 9 -3.65 11.17 8.80
N PHE A 10 -4.54 10.50 8.06
CA PHE A 10 -4.23 9.27 7.33
C PHE A 10 -3.17 9.49 6.23
N THR A 11 -3.43 10.43 5.32
CA THR A 11 -2.51 10.72 4.21
C THR A 11 -1.21 11.37 4.69
N GLY A 12 -1.26 12.22 5.72
CA GLY A 12 -0.08 12.81 6.35
C GLY A 12 0.80 11.79 7.07
N ALA A 13 0.21 10.77 7.72
CA ALA A 13 0.97 9.69 8.34
C ALA A 13 1.71 8.83 7.30
N PHE A 14 1.06 8.52 6.18
CA PHE A 14 1.70 7.84 5.06
C PHE A 14 2.83 8.66 4.43
N ARG A 15 2.58 9.96 4.23
CA ARG A 15 3.62 10.86 3.72
C ARG A 15 4.84 10.93 4.64
N GLU A 16 4.63 10.94 5.95
CA GLU A 16 5.71 10.93 6.93
C GLU A 16 6.48 9.60 6.92
N SER A 17 5.80 8.46 6.77
CA SER A 17 6.44 7.15 6.77
C SER A 17 7.39 6.94 5.57
N ILE A 18 7.22 7.71 4.49
CA ILE A 18 8.08 7.64 3.30
C ILE A 18 9.00 8.86 3.12
N LYS A 19 9.05 9.79 4.08
CA LYS A 19 9.72 11.09 3.89
C LYS A 19 11.22 11.00 3.54
N GLU A 20 11.88 9.95 4.01
CA GLU A 20 13.31 9.68 3.84
C GLU A 20 13.63 8.88 2.57
N ILE A 21 12.60 8.48 1.81
CA ILE A 21 12.78 7.77 0.53
C ILE A 21 13.18 8.77 -0.55
N GLU A 22 14.22 8.41 -1.31
CA GLU A 22 14.83 9.27 -2.33
C GLU A 22 13.93 9.39 -3.57
N ASN A 23 13.94 10.57 -4.20
CA ASN A 23 13.31 10.72 -5.51
C ASN A 23 13.95 9.75 -6.53
N GLY A 24 13.15 9.27 -7.47
CA GLY A 24 13.49 8.20 -8.41
C GLY A 24 13.20 6.79 -7.87
N SER A 25 12.86 6.65 -6.58
CA SER A 25 12.55 5.35 -5.99
C SER A 25 11.27 4.70 -6.52
N THR A 26 11.22 3.37 -6.43
CA THR A 26 10.06 2.56 -6.80
C THR A 26 9.25 2.17 -5.56
N ILE A 27 7.96 2.51 -5.57
CA ILE A 27 6.98 2.19 -4.53
C ILE A 27 5.99 1.17 -5.08
N VAL A 28 6.00 -0.03 -4.51
CA VAL A 28 5.05 -1.08 -4.87
C VAL A 28 3.92 -1.13 -3.84
N PHE A 29 2.68 -1.08 -4.28
CA PHE A 29 1.49 -1.26 -3.46
C PHE A 29 0.90 -2.64 -3.73
N ALA A 30 0.74 -3.47 -2.70
CA ALA A 30 0.07 -4.76 -2.77
C ALA A 30 -1.27 -4.66 -2.05
N GLY A 31 -2.36 -4.97 -2.74
CA GLY A 31 -3.71 -4.75 -2.21
C GLY A 31 -4.77 -5.61 -2.87
N SER A 32 -5.90 -5.79 -2.19
CA SER A 32 -7.03 -6.53 -2.75
C SER A 32 -7.72 -5.74 -3.87
N ILE A 33 -8.00 -6.43 -4.99
CA ILE A 33 -8.72 -5.86 -6.14
C ILE A 33 -10.12 -5.32 -5.82
N ALA A 34 -10.73 -5.75 -4.72
CA ALA A 34 -12.10 -5.40 -4.39
C ALA A 34 -12.23 -4.02 -3.73
N VAL A 35 -11.30 -3.68 -2.84
CA VAL A 35 -11.48 -2.54 -1.92
C VAL A 35 -10.22 -1.68 -1.76
N CYS A 36 -9.04 -2.18 -2.13
CA CYS A 36 -7.78 -1.47 -1.85
C CYS A 36 -7.45 -0.41 -2.90
N THR A 37 -7.86 -0.58 -4.16
CA THR A 37 -7.51 0.32 -5.26
C THR A 37 -7.79 1.81 -4.95
N PRO A 38 -8.97 2.21 -4.45
CA PRO A 38 -9.23 3.61 -4.14
C PRO A 38 -8.31 4.18 -3.05
N PHE A 39 -7.89 3.36 -2.09
CA PHE A 39 -6.95 3.78 -1.05
C PHE A 39 -5.53 3.90 -1.61
N ILE A 40 -5.12 3.01 -2.52
CA ILE A 40 -3.83 3.09 -3.20
C ILE A 40 -3.74 4.40 -3.99
N GLU A 41 -4.79 4.73 -4.74
CA GLU A 41 -4.87 5.99 -5.51
C GLU A 41 -4.84 7.22 -4.60
N LEU A 42 -5.55 7.19 -3.46
CA LEU A 42 -5.49 8.25 -2.46
C LEU A 42 -4.09 8.42 -1.85
N LEU A 43 -3.41 7.31 -1.54
CA LEU A 43 -2.05 7.32 -1.00
C LEU A 43 -1.02 7.79 -2.03
N ALA A 44 -1.17 7.39 -3.30
CA ALA A 44 -0.37 7.89 -4.41
C ALA A 44 -0.52 9.41 -4.57
N TYR A 45 -1.75 9.92 -4.52
CA TYR A 45 -2.01 11.36 -4.52
C TYR A 45 -1.36 12.10 -3.34
N ALA A 46 -1.32 11.47 -2.15
CA ALA A 46 -0.69 12.06 -0.96
C ALA A 46 0.81 12.32 -1.13
N ILE A 47 1.44 11.65 -2.09
CA ILE A 47 2.89 11.69 -2.34
C ILE A 47 3.21 12.21 -3.75
N ARG A 48 2.23 12.82 -4.43
CA ARG A 48 2.32 13.29 -5.83
C ARG A 48 3.46 14.25 -6.16
N ASP A 49 3.98 14.99 -5.19
CA ASP A 49 5.09 15.91 -5.39
C ASP A 49 6.47 15.21 -5.31
N LYS A 50 6.47 13.91 -5.05
CA LYS A 50 7.65 13.05 -5.10
C LYS A 50 7.74 12.41 -6.46
N ASP A 51 8.95 12.38 -6.99
CA ASP A 51 9.27 11.73 -8.26
C ASP A 51 9.42 10.22 -8.04
N PHE A 52 8.33 9.51 -7.77
CA PHE A 52 8.36 8.07 -7.54
C PHE A 52 7.74 7.30 -8.70
N LYS A 53 8.34 6.16 -9.02
CA LYS A 53 7.68 5.13 -9.84
C LYS A 53 6.71 4.36 -8.94
N MET A 54 5.41 4.48 -9.18
CA MET A 54 4.39 3.82 -8.37
C MET A 54 3.75 2.66 -9.12
N VAL A 55 3.73 1.50 -8.49
CA VAL A 55 3.26 0.24 -9.08
C VAL A 55 2.22 -0.38 -8.16
N TYR A 56 1.08 -0.79 -8.71
CA TYR A 56 0.09 -1.61 -8.03
C TYR A 56 0.25 -3.06 -8.42
N VAL A 57 0.47 -3.94 -7.45
CA VAL A 57 0.41 -5.39 -7.59
C VAL A 57 -0.93 -5.87 -7.02
N PRO A 58 -1.89 -6.30 -7.86
CA PRO A 58 -3.15 -6.82 -7.36
C PRO A 58 -2.93 -8.15 -6.66
N LYS A 59 -3.41 -8.24 -5.42
CA LYS A 59 -3.13 -9.33 -4.49
C LYS A 59 -1.63 -9.48 -4.25
N SER A 60 -1.04 -10.54 -4.77
CA SER A 60 0.39 -10.85 -4.75
C SER A 60 0.84 -11.37 -6.12
N ASP A 61 0.10 -11.04 -7.19
CA ASP A 61 0.38 -11.51 -8.55
C ASP A 61 1.14 -10.44 -9.34
N ILE A 62 2.45 -10.63 -9.46
CA ILE A 62 3.36 -9.68 -10.12
C ILE A 62 3.13 -9.57 -11.63
N ASN A 63 2.47 -10.55 -12.25
CA ASN A 63 2.20 -10.53 -13.70
C ASN A 63 1.08 -9.56 -14.04
N GLU A 64 0.22 -9.29 -13.07
CA GLU A 64 -0.89 -8.36 -13.18
C GLU A 64 -0.51 -6.95 -12.66
N ALA A 65 0.78 -6.69 -12.44
CA ALA A 65 1.26 -5.40 -11.97
C ALA A 65 0.87 -4.27 -12.92
N LYS A 66 0.36 -3.18 -12.37
CA LYS A 66 -0.14 -2.00 -13.10
C LYS A 66 0.56 -0.72 -12.66
N GLU A 67 0.73 0.20 -13.58
CA GLU A 67 1.22 1.56 -13.28
C GLU A 67 0.18 2.37 -12.51
N ILE A 68 0.66 3.20 -11.58
CA ILE A 68 -0.13 4.26 -10.95
C ILE A 68 0.45 5.60 -11.44
N GLN A 69 -0.38 6.43 -12.06
CA GLN A 69 0.05 7.73 -12.57
C GLN A 69 -1.03 8.80 -12.40
N GLU A 70 -0.61 10.06 -12.52
CA GLU A 70 -1.56 11.17 -12.63
C GLU A 70 -2.27 11.11 -13.99
N VAL A 71 -3.60 11.12 -13.95
CA VAL A 71 -4.47 11.18 -15.11
C VAL A 71 -5.16 12.55 -15.11
N GLN A 72 -4.98 13.29 -16.20
CA GLN A 72 -5.48 14.64 -16.36
C GLN A 72 -6.99 14.71 -16.10
N ASN A 73 -7.41 15.67 -15.26
CA ASN A 73 -8.80 15.90 -14.84
C ASN A 73 -9.46 14.74 -14.05
N ILE A 74 -8.69 13.75 -13.60
CA ILE A 74 -9.17 12.64 -12.75
C ILE A 74 -8.42 12.64 -11.41
N GLY A 75 -7.09 12.72 -11.44
CA GLY A 75 -6.22 12.56 -10.28
C GLY A 75 -5.28 11.38 -10.46
N PHE A 76 -4.73 10.82 -9.38
CA PHE A 76 -3.91 9.62 -9.47
C PHE A 76 -4.80 8.38 -9.67
N SER A 77 -4.45 7.53 -10.62
CA SER A 77 -5.22 6.35 -10.93
C SER A 77 -4.32 5.16 -11.25
N VAL A 78 -4.78 3.97 -10.89
CA VAL A 78 -4.25 2.73 -11.47
C VAL A 78 -4.69 2.68 -12.94
N VAL A 79 -3.74 2.63 -13.85
CA VAL A 79 -4.02 2.54 -15.28
C VAL A 79 -3.78 1.13 -15.79
N ASN A 80 -4.43 0.75 -16.89
CA ASN A 80 -4.24 -0.57 -17.49
C ASN A 80 -2.96 -0.64 -18.35
N GLN A 81 -1.83 -0.31 -17.73
CA GLN A 81 -0.49 -0.38 -18.30
C GLN A 81 0.37 -1.22 -17.37
N TYR A 82 1.08 -2.22 -17.92
CA TYR A 82 1.98 -3.05 -17.12
C TYR A 82 3.14 -2.21 -16.59
N ALA A 83 3.51 -2.42 -15.33
CA ALA A 83 4.70 -1.82 -14.74
C ALA A 83 5.50 -2.87 -13.97
N ASP A 84 6.81 -2.92 -14.22
CA ASP A 84 7.72 -3.85 -13.55
C ASP A 84 7.80 -3.55 -12.03
N PRO A 85 7.39 -4.50 -11.16
CA PRO A 85 7.43 -4.33 -9.70
C PRO A 85 8.77 -4.68 -9.08
N LYS A 86 9.79 -5.11 -9.86
CA LYS A 86 11.07 -5.56 -9.33
C LYS A 86 11.91 -4.43 -8.71
N ASN A 87 12.74 -4.84 -7.76
CA ASN A 87 13.66 -4.03 -6.97
C ASN A 87 12.99 -2.81 -6.31
N PRO A 88 11.86 -2.98 -5.60
CA PRO A 88 11.22 -1.86 -4.94
C PRO A 88 12.12 -1.30 -3.83
N ASP A 89 12.00 0.00 -3.59
CA ASP A 89 12.57 0.63 -2.39
C ASP A 89 11.58 0.57 -1.23
N VAL A 90 10.27 0.53 -1.54
CA VAL A 90 9.17 0.41 -0.57
C VAL A 90 8.13 -0.58 -1.07
N LEU A 91 7.70 -1.47 -0.18
CA LEU A 91 6.50 -2.29 -0.34
C LEU A 91 5.41 -1.81 0.64
N VAL A 92 4.29 -1.35 0.11
CA VAL A 92 3.10 -0.98 0.86
C VAL A 92 2.08 -2.12 0.79
N VAL A 93 1.84 -2.79 1.90
CA VAL A 93 0.86 -3.90 1.99
C VAL A 93 -0.44 -3.37 2.57
N LEU A 94 -1.55 -3.52 1.86
CA LEU A 94 -2.85 -3.06 2.31
C LEU A 94 -3.66 -4.14 3.03
N GLY A 95 -4.36 -3.75 4.09
CA GLY A 95 -5.11 -4.63 4.99
C GLY A 95 -6.20 -5.47 4.33
N GLY A 96 -6.69 -5.07 3.15
CA GLY A 96 -7.63 -5.89 2.38
C GLY A 96 -7.07 -7.27 2.00
N LEU A 97 -5.73 -7.42 1.93
CA LEU A 97 -5.08 -8.71 1.73
C LEU A 97 -5.23 -9.66 2.92
N ALA A 98 -5.42 -9.14 4.12
CA ALA A 98 -5.63 -9.95 5.33
C ALA A 98 -7.12 -10.32 5.52
N MET A 99 -8.02 -9.90 4.64
CA MET A 99 -9.45 -10.19 4.76
C MET A 99 -9.80 -11.57 4.18
N PRO A 100 -10.58 -12.42 4.89
CA PRO A 100 -10.84 -13.81 4.48
C PRO A 100 -11.44 -14.01 3.08
N LYS A 101 -12.20 -13.05 2.55
CA LYS A 101 -12.92 -13.17 1.27
C LYS A 101 -12.16 -12.68 0.05
N PHE A 102 -11.26 -11.71 0.24
CA PHE A 102 -10.71 -10.91 -0.85
C PHE A 102 -9.18 -10.91 -0.89
N GLY A 103 -8.57 -11.52 0.11
CA GLY A 103 -7.15 -11.46 0.38
C GLY A 103 -6.36 -12.63 -0.17
N CYS A 104 -5.12 -12.69 0.28
CA CYS A 104 -4.18 -13.79 0.11
C CYS A 104 -3.58 -14.14 1.49
N SER A 105 -2.78 -15.19 1.57
CA SER A 105 -2.03 -15.53 2.77
C SER A 105 -0.83 -14.58 2.97
N PRO A 106 -0.36 -14.38 4.21
CA PRO A 106 0.87 -13.63 4.46
C PRO A 106 2.09 -14.30 3.80
N ASP A 107 2.08 -15.62 3.62
CA ASP A 107 3.16 -16.36 2.96
C ASP A 107 3.22 -16.03 1.46
N GLU A 108 2.07 -15.86 0.78
CA GLU A 108 2.03 -15.38 -0.60
C GLU A 108 2.61 -13.96 -0.75
N VAL A 109 2.35 -13.07 0.22
CA VAL A 109 2.94 -11.72 0.22
C VAL A 109 4.46 -11.78 0.45
N LEU A 110 4.92 -12.67 1.34
CA LEU A 110 6.36 -12.87 1.58
C LEU A 110 7.08 -13.47 0.36
N ASN A 111 6.46 -14.44 -0.31
CA ASN A 111 7.00 -15.02 -1.54
C ASN A 111 7.09 -13.98 -2.65
N MET A 112 6.03 -13.18 -2.85
CA MET A 112 6.04 -12.06 -3.79
C MET A 112 7.15 -11.06 -3.43
N LEU A 113 7.28 -10.70 -2.15
CA LEU A 113 8.34 -9.80 -1.68
C LEU A 113 9.73 -10.37 -2.01
N GLU A 114 9.99 -11.65 -1.73
CA GLU A 114 11.26 -12.32 -2.05
C GLU A 114 11.55 -12.27 -3.55
N GLU A 115 10.55 -12.58 -4.38
CA GLU A 115 10.65 -12.58 -5.84
C GLU A 115 10.98 -11.20 -6.42
N ILE A 116 10.34 -10.13 -5.91
CA ILE A 116 10.55 -8.78 -6.43
C ILE A 116 11.78 -8.09 -5.83
N SER A 117 12.25 -8.50 -4.65
CA SER A 117 13.27 -7.75 -3.91
C SER A 117 14.67 -7.74 -4.54
N GLY A 118 15.00 -8.72 -5.40
CA GLY A 118 16.26 -8.75 -6.15
C GLY A 118 17.53 -8.64 -5.28
N GLY A 119 17.46 -9.10 -4.03
CA GLY A 119 18.55 -9.02 -3.05
C GLY A 119 18.63 -7.71 -2.24
N LYS A 120 17.79 -6.71 -2.52
CA LYS A 120 17.60 -5.53 -1.66
C LYS A 120 16.53 -5.81 -0.61
N LYS A 121 16.63 -5.15 0.54
CA LYS A 121 15.55 -5.16 1.55
C LYS A 121 14.73 -3.87 1.41
N PRO A 122 13.53 -3.88 0.81
CA PRO A 122 12.68 -2.70 0.78
C PRO A 122 12.18 -2.37 2.18
N LYS A 123 11.79 -1.11 2.37
CA LYS A 123 10.97 -0.71 3.53
C LYS A 123 9.56 -1.29 3.38
N ILE A 124 9.04 -1.94 4.41
CA ILE A 124 7.73 -2.60 4.39
C ILE A 124 6.74 -1.80 5.25
N ILE A 125 5.73 -1.24 4.61
CA ILE A 125 4.71 -0.39 5.23
C ILE A 125 3.38 -1.13 5.21
N GLY A 126 2.82 -1.42 6.38
CA GLY A 126 1.45 -1.90 6.50
C GLY A 126 0.48 -0.73 6.51
N VAL A 127 -0.54 -0.74 5.66
CA VAL A 127 -1.66 0.21 5.74
C VAL A 127 -2.96 -0.56 5.91
N CYS A 128 -3.64 -0.36 7.04
CA CYS A 128 -4.86 -1.11 7.32
C CYS A 128 -5.90 -0.30 8.08
N PHE A 129 -7.06 -0.93 8.24
CA PHE A 129 -8.17 -0.38 8.98
C PHE A 129 -8.63 -1.37 10.05
N MET A 130 -9.09 -0.82 11.17
CA MET A 130 -9.73 -1.56 12.25
C MET A 130 -8.88 -2.73 12.81
N GLY A 131 -7.55 -2.60 12.80
CA GLY A 131 -6.64 -3.60 13.36
C GLY A 131 -6.58 -4.94 12.64
N ILE A 132 -6.94 -5.00 11.35
CA ILE A 132 -7.05 -6.28 10.64
C ILE A 132 -5.74 -7.07 10.59
N PHE A 133 -4.57 -6.42 10.47
CA PHE A 133 -3.28 -7.15 10.49
C PHE A 133 -3.03 -7.84 11.82
N ASP A 134 -3.36 -7.19 12.94
CA ASP A 134 -3.21 -7.77 14.27
C ASP A 134 -4.19 -8.93 14.47
N LYS A 135 -5.47 -8.70 14.16
CA LYS A 135 -6.54 -9.71 14.25
C LYS A 135 -6.29 -10.93 13.38
N ALA A 136 -5.64 -10.77 12.23
CA ALA A 136 -5.28 -11.85 11.33
C ALA A 136 -3.91 -12.47 11.64
N GLY A 137 -3.17 -11.96 12.64
CA GLY A 137 -1.84 -12.46 13.02
C GLY A 137 -0.71 -12.11 12.04
N TRP A 138 -0.91 -11.11 11.17
CA TRP A 138 0.08 -10.70 10.15
C TRP A 138 1.25 -9.94 10.75
N ASN A 139 1.04 -9.20 11.85
CA ASN A 139 2.11 -8.49 12.57
C ASN A 139 3.23 -9.43 13.06
N ALA A 140 2.92 -10.71 13.28
CA ALA A 140 3.89 -11.72 13.71
C ALA A 140 4.60 -12.43 12.54
N LYS A 141 4.14 -12.22 11.30
CA LYS A 141 4.60 -12.94 10.11
C LYS A 141 5.30 -12.03 9.09
N ILE A 142 4.71 -10.88 8.80
CA ILE A 142 5.27 -9.91 7.88
C ILE A 142 6.14 -8.93 8.68
N PRO A 143 7.41 -8.73 8.33
CA PRO A 143 8.32 -7.85 9.05
C PRO A 143 8.06 -6.38 8.69
N PHE A 144 6.90 -5.85 9.07
CA PHE A 144 6.55 -4.44 8.87
C PHE A 144 7.53 -3.52 9.61
N ASP A 145 8.11 -2.55 8.89
CA ASP A 145 8.91 -1.48 9.51
C ASP A 145 7.99 -0.43 10.16
N VAL A 146 6.77 -0.27 9.64
CA VAL A 146 5.75 0.63 10.18
C VAL A 146 4.35 0.14 9.78
N VAL A 147 3.39 0.26 10.70
CA VAL A 147 1.98 -0.03 10.45
C VAL A 147 1.15 1.23 10.70
N LEU A 148 0.39 1.63 9.68
CA LEU A 148 -0.61 2.68 9.71
C LEU A 148 -1.99 2.03 9.85
N ASP A 149 -2.52 1.96 11.07
CA ASP A 149 -3.85 1.42 11.35
C ASP A 149 -4.84 2.56 11.62
N THR A 150 -5.84 2.68 10.74
CA THR A 150 -6.85 3.72 10.83
C THR A 150 -8.18 3.14 11.31
N SER A 151 -8.78 3.76 12.33
CA SER A 151 -10.16 3.46 12.73
C SER A 151 -11.13 4.37 11.98
N MET A 152 -12.24 3.81 11.51
CA MET A 152 -13.32 4.55 10.85
C MET A 152 -14.62 4.36 11.60
N GLU A 153 -15.37 5.46 11.75
CA GLU A 153 -16.70 5.49 12.33
C GLU A 153 -17.64 6.23 11.39
N THR A 154 -18.87 5.74 11.26
CA THR A 154 -19.91 6.34 10.41
C THR A 154 -21.09 6.74 11.28
N ILE A 155 -21.47 8.01 11.23
CA ILE A 155 -22.69 8.52 11.86
C ILE A 155 -23.72 8.77 10.77
N VAL A 156 -24.91 8.18 10.90
CA VAL A 156 -26.02 8.38 9.97
C VAL A 156 -27.01 9.34 10.61
N THR A 157 -27.11 10.56 10.07
CA THR A 157 -28.12 11.55 10.45
C THR A 157 -29.22 11.60 9.38
N LYS A 158 -30.45 11.91 9.79
CA LYS A 158 -31.58 12.12 8.88
C LYS A 158 -31.70 13.57 8.47
#